data_AF-A0A2G5TNH1-F1
#
_entry.id   AF-A0A2G5TNH1-F1
#
_cell.length_a   1.000
_cell.length_b   1.000
_cell.length_c   1.000
_cell.angle_alpha   90.00
_cell.angle_beta   90.00
_cell.angle_gamma   90.00
#
_symmetry.space_group_name_H-M   'P 1'
#
loop_
_entity.id
_entity.type
_entity.pdbx_description
1 polymer ?
#
loop_
_entity_poly.entity_id
_entity_poly.type
_entity_poly.pdbx_seq_one_letter_code
_entity_poly.pdbx_strand_id
1 'polypeptide(L)'
;MFPLHYFVICLFIPTTSGYSVEPSSERKCNISEEYSALQPCTNISSQLNELFMEYNDKKIREDVMNNMTELCTNVTTCYNSTQCSTSQNYKEFYEAKCQNLEFQKADLYNCVFKFYEDIEHFNCTDQYYFLSDDLDQRKESYNSGKLCFLEIVEKKCSEEAKDYVPFNYNTLVETLTEKPEGDTCAEPFHEFHYQQCQAAISKAKTQIVMAFGRDKPSIFDERWASVCGYCQEAQECAQNCCKFNDYDRESVNNFCSPPLKINTENLEKCLKKLEEENPPSEIPPFLNTTIWNDSCALYDSLNGTKNNWKEELNKFCEKTIIKEQDEHKMDMSLMGCNSTEC
;
A
#
# COMPACT_ATOMS: atom_id res chain seq x y z
N MET A 1 50.15 49.42 45.41
CA MET A 1 49.72 48.03 45.22
C MET A 1 48.54 48.07 44.24
N PHE A 2 48.81 47.84 42.95
CA PHE A 2 47.81 47.64 41.88
C PHE A 2 47.26 46.21 41.96
N PRO A 3 46.20 45.81 41.20
CA PRO A 3 45.27 46.59 40.36
C PRO A 3 43.77 46.26 40.62
N LEU A 4 42.83 47.21 40.52
CA LEU A 4 42.13 47.64 39.30
C LEU A 4 41.71 46.48 38.36
N HIS A 5 40.49 45.97 38.54
CA HIS A 5 39.87 45.03 37.60
C HIS A 5 39.48 45.76 36.30
N TYR A 6 40.06 45.30 35.20
CA TYR A 6 39.68 45.65 33.84
C TYR A 6 38.29 45.10 33.52
N PHE A 7 37.32 45.99 33.30
CA PHE A 7 36.10 45.66 32.56
C PHE A 7 36.43 45.67 31.06
N VAL A 8 36.53 44.48 30.46
CA VAL A 8 36.56 44.34 29.00
C VAL A 8 35.10 44.32 28.53
N ILE A 9 34.60 45.46 28.07
CA ILE A 9 33.35 45.56 27.32
C ILE A 9 33.69 45.13 25.88
N CYS A 10 33.38 43.88 25.54
CA CYS A 10 33.36 43.44 24.14
C CYS A 10 32.16 44.10 23.45
N LEU A 11 32.42 45.20 22.75
CA LEU A 11 31.53 45.73 21.71
C LEU A 11 31.53 44.72 20.55
N PHE A 12 30.57 43.81 20.55
CA PHE A 12 30.23 43.07 19.33
C PHE A 12 29.51 44.02 18.38
N ILE A 13 30.26 44.49 17.39
CA ILE A 13 29.72 45.08 16.16
C ILE A 13 29.04 43.92 15.41
N PRO A 14 27.73 43.94 15.14
CA PRO A 14 27.16 43.00 14.19
C PRO A 14 27.61 43.43 12.79
N THR A 15 28.67 42.79 12.29
CA THR A 15 29.00 42.81 10.88
C THR A 15 27.92 42.05 10.12
N THR A 16 27.19 42.79 9.29
CA THR A 16 26.32 42.29 8.23
C THR A 16 27.06 41.28 7.36
N SER A 17 26.63 40.03 7.36
CA SER A 17 26.85 39.04 6.29
C SER A 17 26.13 37.73 6.65
N GLY A 18 24.84 37.83 6.96
CA GLY A 18 23.94 36.70 6.82
C GLY A 18 23.20 36.90 5.52
N TYR A 19 23.66 36.26 4.43
CA TYR A 19 22.75 35.96 3.33
C TYR A 19 21.72 34.98 3.89
N SER A 20 20.63 35.50 4.45
CA SER A 20 19.37 34.79 4.44
C SER A 20 18.99 34.67 2.98
N VAL A 21 19.30 33.53 2.37
CA VAL A 21 18.63 33.11 1.15
C VAL A 21 17.18 32.90 1.57
N GLU A 22 16.35 33.91 1.35
CA GLU A 22 14.89 33.73 1.35
C GLU A 22 14.57 32.60 0.37
N PRO A 23 13.64 31.68 0.70
CA PRO A 23 13.16 30.72 -0.27
C PRO A 23 12.56 31.53 -1.43
N SER A 24 13.04 31.31 -2.65
CA SER A 24 12.54 32.02 -3.81
C SER A 24 11.05 31.73 -3.96
N SER A 25 10.20 32.68 -3.55
CA SER A 25 8.76 32.49 -3.58
C SER A 25 8.32 32.34 -5.03
N GLU A 26 7.79 31.17 -5.37
CA GLU A 26 7.21 30.90 -6.68
C GLU A 26 6.24 31.99 -7.09
N ARG A 27 6.28 32.40 -8.36
CA ARG A 27 5.37 33.42 -8.88
C ARG A 27 4.48 32.85 -9.97
N LYS A 28 3.22 33.27 -9.96
CA LYS A 28 2.33 33.10 -11.10
C LYS A 28 2.83 33.95 -12.26
N CYS A 29 3.05 33.30 -13.40
CA CYS A 29 3.48 33.93 -14.64
C CYS A 29 2.29 34.15 -15.57
N ASN A 30 2.41 35.12 -16.50
CA ASN A 30 1.43 35.24 -17.57
C ASN A 30 1.71 34.21 -18.69
N ILE A 31 0.74 34.01 -19.59
CA ILE A 31 0.83 33.00 -20.65
C ILE A 31 2.11 33.11 -21.50
N SER A 32 2.56 34.33 -21.81
CA SER A 32 3.79 34.53 -22.60
C SER A 32 5.03 34.11 -21.82
N GLU A 33 5.08 34.44 -20.53
CA GLU A 33 6.17 34.08 -19.63
C GLU A 33 6.22 32.57 -19.38
N GLU A 34 5.06 31.93 -19.22
CA GLU A 34 4.93 30.47 -19.13
C GLU A 34 5.43 29.79 -20.39
N TYR A 35 4.98 30.23 -21.57
CA TYR A 35 5.43 29.66 -22.83
C TYR A 35 6.96 29.79 -22.98
N SER A 36 7.51 30.97 -22.68
CA SER A 36 8.96 31.19 -22.71
C SER A 36 9.73 30.34 -21.69
N ALA A 37 9.13 30.01 -20.55
CA ALA A 37 9.74 29.15 -19.52
C ALA A 37 9.73 27.66 -19.92
N LEU A 38 8.66 27.19 -20.55
CA LEU A 38 8.47 25.76 -20.83
C LEU A 38 9.10 25.31 -22.16
N GLN A 39 9.03 26.16 -23.20
CA GLN A 39 9.45 25.82 -24.56
C GLN A 39 10.91 25.32 -24.67
N PRO A 40 11.90 25.87 -23.92
CA PRO A 40 13.28 25.37 -23.99
C PRO A 40 13.44 23.93 -23.50
N CYS A 41 12.57 23.50 -22.57
CA CYS A 41 12.68 22.19 -21.93
C CYS A 41 11.95 21.09 -22.71
N THR A 42 11.04 21.44 -23.63
CA THR A 42 10.15 20.51 -24.34
C THR A 42 10.89 19.39 -25.09
N ASN A 43 12.04 19.69 -25.70
CA ASN A 43 12.79 18.67 -26.43
C ASN A 43 13.42 17.64 -25.47
N ILE A 44 14.00 18.10 -24.37
CA ILE A 44 14.63 17.25 -23.36
C ILE A 44 13.54 16.39 -22.68
N SER A 45 12.42 17.02 -22.35
CA SER A 45 11.29 16.42 -21.66
C SER A 45 10.60 15.35 -22.54
N SER A 46 10.51 15.56 -23.86
CA SER A 46 10.01 14.58 -24.83
C SER A 46 10.92 13.37 -24.95
N GLN A 47 12.23 13.57 -25.14
CA GLN A 47 13.20 12.47 -25.24
C GLN A 47 13.19 11.59 -23.99
N LEU A 48 13.14 12.20 -22.82
CA LEU A 48 13.06 11.46 -21.56
C LEU A 48 11.75 10.67 -21.45
N ASN A 49 10.62 11.28 -21.82
CA ASN A 49 9.32 10.58 -21.82
C ASN A 49 9.29 9.41 -22.80
N GLU A 50 9.91 9.54 -23.98
CA GLU A 50 10.02 8.46 -24.97
C GLU A 50 10.77 7.25 -24.38
N LEU A 51 11.88 7.49 -23.68
CA LEU A 51 12.64 6.43 -23.02
C LEU A 51 11.83 5.78 -21.88
N PHE A 52 11.15 6.58 -21.04
CA PHE A 52 10.27 6.02 -20.02
C PHE A 52 9.15 5.14 -20.61
N MET A 53 8.55 5.55 -21.74
CA MET A 53 7.53 4.76 -22.42
C MET A 53 8.12 3.48 -23.05
N GLU A 54 9.29 3.57 -23.69
CA GLU A 54 9.94 2.43 -24.34
C GLU A 54 10.30 1.33 -23.34
N TYR A 55 10.79 1.74 -22.16
CA TYR A 55 11.30 0.85 -21.13
C TYR A 55 10.34 0.57 -19.97
N ASN A 56 9.07 0.99 -20.10
CA ASN A 56 8.05 0.63 -19.13
C ASN A 56 7.98 -0.91 -19.00
N ASP A 57 8.12 -1.42 -17.78
CA ASP A 57 8.15 -2.85 -17.44
C ASP A 57 9.27 -3.67 -18.11
N LYS A 58 10.32 -3.02 -18.62
CA LYS A 58 11.48 -3.69 -19.23
C LYS A 58 12.75 -3.43 -18.46
N LYS A 59 13.68 -4.39 -18.53
CA LYS A 59 15.05 -4.19 -18.04
C LYS A 59 15.75 -3.14 -18.90
N ILE A 60 16.14 -2.04 -18.27
CA ILE A 60 16.89 -0.95 -18.91
C ILE A 60 18.36 -1.38 -19.05
N ARG A 61 18.92 -1.16 -20.24
CA ARG A 61 20.36 -1.38 -20.48
C ARG A 61 21.18 -0.27 -19.83
N GLU A 62 22.40 -0.55 -19.42
CA GLU A 62 23.24 0.40 -18.69
C GLU A 62 23.52 1.71 -19.47
N ASP A 63 23.76 1.62 -20.79
CA ASP A 63 23.94 2.78 -21.66
C ASP A 63 22.70 3.69 -21.69
N VAL A 64 21.52 3.08 -21.75
CA VAL A 64 20.24 3.77 -21.74
C VAL A 64 19.97 4.38 -20.37
N MET A 65 20.25 3.66 -19.29
CA MET A 65 20.12 4.14 -17.92
C MET A 65 20.95 5.40 -17.68
N ASN A 66 22.20 5.42 -18.16
CA ASN A 66 23.08 6.57 -18.05
C ASN A 66 22.57 7.77 -18.87
N ASN A 67 22.08 7.54 -20.10
CA ASN A 67 21.44 8.58 -20.91
C ASN A 67 20.20 9.17 -20.22
N MET A 68 19.32 8.31 -19.67
CA MET A 68 18.14 8.76 -18.93
C MET A 68 18.53 9.55 -17.68
N THR A 69 19.60 9.16 -16.97
CA THR A 69 20.13 9.91 -15.81
C THR A 69 20.61 11.32 -16.21
N GLU A 70 21.30 11.43 -17.35
CA GLU A 70 21.73 12.73 -17.89
C GLU A 70 20.53 13.60 -18.28
N LEU A 71 19.56 13.03 -19.00
CA LEU A 71 18.32 13.73 -19.36
C LEU A 71 17.53 14.17 -18.13
N CYS A 72 17.52 13.37 -17.07
CA CYS A 72 16.95 13.71 -15.78
C CYS A 72 17.58 14.95 -15.14
N THR A 73 18.92 15.04 -15.15
CA THR A 73 19.62 16.23 -14.65
C THR A 73 19.32 17.45 -15.52
N ASN A 74 19.29 17.26 -16.84
CA ASN A 74 19.08 18.35 -17.79
C ASN A 74 17.64 18.91 -17.72
N VAL A 75 16.63 18.05 -17.61
CA VAL A 75 15.23 18.47 -17.60
C VAL A 75 14.87 19.21 -16.30
N THR A 76 15.32 18.71 -15.16
CA THR A 76 15.08 19.32 -13.84
C THR A 76 15.80 20.66 -13.73
N THR A 77 17.06 20.73 -14.18
CA THR A 77 17.82 21.99 -14.27
C THR A 77 17.13 22.99 -15.19
N CYS A 78 16.61 22.54 -16.34
CA CYS A 78 15.91 23.40 -17.29
C CYS A 78 14.66 24.03 -16.66
N TYR A 79 13.80 23.23 -16.03
CA TYR A 79 12.58 23.73 -15.40
C TYR A 79 12.85 24.57 -14.13
N ASN A 80 14.00 24.38 -13.48
CA ASN A 80 14.44 25.21 -12.36
C ASN A 80 15.00 26.58 -12.78
N SER A 81 15.22 26.83 -14.08
CA SER A 81 15.83 28.07 -14.58
C SER A 81 14.95 29.32 -14.44
N THR A 82 13.70 29.15 -14.01
CA THR A 82 12.70 30.22 -13.87
C THR A 82 11.90 30.08 -12.57
N GLN A 83 11.35 31.18 -12.08
CA GLN A 83 10.49 31.22 -10.88
C GLN A 83 8.99 31.06 -11.21
N CYS A 84 8.64 30.76 -12.46
CA CYS A 84 7.25 30.51 -12.83
C CYS A 84 6.74 29.24 -12.17
N SER A 85 5.64 29.33 -11.41
CA SER A 85 5.01 28.19 -10.72
C SER A 85 4.77 27.00 -11.65
N THR A 86 4.29 27.25 -12.87
CA THR A 86 4.06 26.19 -13.86
C THR A 86 5.34 25.42 -14.21
N SER A 87 6.48 26.10 -14.29
CA SER A 87 7.78 25.44 -14.51
C SER A 87 8.23 24.66 -13.27
N GLN A 88 7.98 25.16 -12.07
CA GLN A 88 8.28 24.45 -10.83
C GLN A 88 7.44 23.17 -10.70
N ASN A 89 6.15 23.20 -11.06
CA ASN A 89 5.33 21.99 -11.12
C ASN A 89 5.90 20.94 -12.10
N TYR A 90 6.41 21.36 -13.26
CA TYR A 90 7.07 20.43 -14.20
C TYR A 90 8.40 19.90 -13.66
N LYS A 91 9.16 20.74 -12.97
CA LYS A 91 10.39 20.31 -12.29
C LYS A 91 10.07 19.21 -11.28
N GLU A 92 9.11 19.43 -10.37
CA GLU A 92 8.68 18.45 -9.36
C GLU A 92 8.22 17.14 -10.01
N PHE A 93 7.41 17.23 -11.07
CA PHE A 93 6.97 16.06 -11.83
C PHE A 93 8.14 15.24 -12.40
N TYR A 94 9.15 15.91 -12.97
CA TYR A 94 10.33 15.22 -13.50
C TYR A 94 11.27 14.74 -12.39
N GLU A 95 11.40 15.46 -11.29
CA GLU A 95 12.15 15.00 -10.11
C GLU A 95 11.58 13.68 -9.58
N ALA A 96 10.26 13.57 -9.43
CA ALA A 96 9.61 12.32 -9.02
C ALA A 96 9.87 11.16 -10.01
N LYS A 97 9.79 11.42 -11.32
CA LYS A 97 10.12 10.41 -12.35
C LYS A 97 11.59 10.00 -12.32
N CYS A 98 12.48 10.94 -12.09
CA CYS A 98 13.91 10.70 -12.08
C CYS A 98 14.37 9.99 -10.80
N GLN A 99 13.72 10.25 -9.67
CA GLN A 99 13.94 9.50 -8.44
C GLN A 99 13.52 8.03 -8.60
N ASN A 100 12.40 7.75 -9.28
CA ASN A 100 12.02 6.38 -9.64
C ASN A 100 13.11 5.66 -10.45
N LEU A 101 13.71 6.35 -11.42
CA LEU A 101 14.82 5.80 -12.23
C LEU A 101 16.05 5.50 -11.38
N GLU A 102 16.41 6.41 -10.47
CA GLU A 102 17.52 6.22 -9.55
C GLU A 102 17.33 4.99 -8.67
N PHE A 103 16.12 4.80 -8.11
CA PHE A 103 15.79 3.64 -7.30
C PHE A 103 15.79 2.35 -8.11
N GLN A 104 15.36 2.39 -9.37
CA GLN A 104 15.47 1.25 -10.28
C GLN A 104 16.92 0.90 -10.58
N LYS A 105 17.79 1.90 -10.80
CA LYS A 105 19.22 1.72 -11.01
C LYS A 105 19.91 1.10 -9.80
N ALA A 106 19.50 1.49 -8.60
CA ALA A 106 20.01 0.98 -7.33
C ALA A 106 19.33 -0.34 -6.87
N ASP A 107 18.48 -0.95 -7.70
CA ASP A 107 17.71 -2.17 -7.36
C ASP A 107 16.91 -2.07 -6.05
N LEU A 108 16.48 -0.85 -5.66
CA LEU A 108 15.82 -0.63 -4.38
C LEU A 108 14.43 -1.26 -4.32
N TYR A 109 13.69 -1.24 -5.42
CA TYR A 109 12.37 -1.87 -5.50
C TYR A 109 12.42 -3.36 -5.15
N ASN A 110 13.38 -4.09 -5.71
CA ASN A 110 13.58 -5.50 -5.38
C ASN A 110 14.10 -5.68 -3.95
N CYS A 111 15.04 -4.84 -3.52
CA CYS A 111 15.62 -4.89 -2.18
C CYS A 111 14.56 -4.68 -1.08
N VAL A 112 13.76 -3.64 -1.20
CA VAL A 112 12.72 -3.28 -0.25
C VAL A 112 11.57 -4.29 -0.27
N PHE A 113 11.18 -4.79 -1.44
CA PHE A 113 10.19 -5.87 -1.52
C PHE A 113 10.63 -7.14 -0.77
N LYS A 114 11.89 -7.57 -0.96
CA LYS A 114 12.46 -8.68 -0.17
C LYS A 114 12.50 -8.38 1.32
N PHE A 115 12.81 -7.14 1.70
CA PHE A 115 12.74 -6.73 3.10
C PHE A 115 11.33 -6.92 3.66
N TYR A 116 10.28 -6.53 2.93
CA TYR A 116 8.89 -6.75 3.34
C TYR A 116 8.52 -8.22 3.48
N GLU A 117 8.94 -9.07 2.53
CA GLU A 117 8.65 -10.51 2.58
C GLU A 117 9.39 -11.24 3.71
N ASP A 118 10.63 -10.82 4.01
CA ASP A 118 11.50 -11.53 4.95
C ASP A 118 11.57 -10.90 6.35
N ILE A 119 10.86 -9.80 6.62
CA ILE A 119 11.05 -9.03 7.85
C ILE A 119 10.89 -9.88 9.12
N GLU A 120 9.98 -10.85 9.10
CA GLU A 120 9.68 -11.76 10.23
C GLU A 120 10.76 -12.83 10.44
N HIS A 121 11.68 -13.02 9.48
CA HIS A 121 12.79 -13.96 9.59
C HIS A 121 14.00 -13.38 10.34
N PHE A 122 13.94 -12.11 10.77
CA PHE A 122 15.04 -11.41 11.42
C PHE A 122 14.68 -10.96 12.82
N ASN A 123 15.21 -11.64 13.85
CA ASN A 123 14.91 -11.35 15.26
C ASN A 123 15.13 -9.88 15.70
N CYS A 124 15.91 -9.08 14.97
CA CYS A 124 16.10 -7.66 15.31
C CYS A 124 14.89 -6.79 14.96
N THR A 125 13.95 -7.28 14.14
CA THR A 125 12.78 -6.54 13.64
C THR A 125 11.60 -6.55 14.61
N ASP A 126 11.53 -7.52 15.52
CA ASP A 126 10.41 -7.74 16.46
C ASP A 126 10.01 -6.52 17.32
N GLN A 127 10.95 -5.59 17.53
CA GLN A 127 10.75 -4.38 18.35
C GLN A 127 10.38 -3.13 17.54
N TYR A 128 10.26 -3.25 16.22
CA TYR A 128 10.06 -2.13 15.30
C TYR A 128 8.84 -2.35 14.42
N TYR A 129 8.10 -1.28 14.17
CA TYR A 129 6.88 -1.28 13.37
C TYR A 129 7.16 -0.76 11.95
N PHE A 130 8.12 -1.38 11.25
CA PHE A 130 8.54 -0.97 9.90
C PHE A 130 7.42 -1.01 8.86
N LEU A 131 6.37 -1.80 9.09
CA LEU A 131 5.21 -1.93 8.20
C LEU A 131 3.95 -1.22 8.72
N SER A 132 4.05 -0.40 9.78
CA SER A 132 2.87 0.28 10.35
C SER A 132 2.21 1.22 9.35
N ASP A 133 0.88 1.25 9.28
CA ASP A 133 0.15 2.26 8.50
C ASP A 133 0.23 3.67 9.10
N ASP A 134 0.62 3.78 10.38
CA ASP A 134 1.03 5.05 10.98
C ASP A 134 2.42 5.43 10.45
N LEU A 135 2.44 6.42 9.56
CA LEU A 135 3.64 6.91 8.89
C LEU A 135 4.69 7.48 9.87
N ASP A 136 4.26 8.11 10.97
CA ASP A 136 5.18 8.64 11.98
C ASP A 136 5.82 7.48 12.77
N GLN A 137 5.01 6.49 13.15
CA GLN A 137 5.51 5.28 13.81
C GLN A 137 6.45 4.48 12.88
N ARG A 138 6.12 4.39 11.60
CA ARG A 138 6.93 3.75 10.57
C ARG A 138 8.27 4.47 10.44
N LYS A 139 8.27 5.80 10.35
CA LYS A 139 9.47 6.64 10.29
C LYS A 139 10.36 6.45 11.51
N GLU A 140 9.78 6.46 12.70
CA GLU A 140 10.51 6.22 13.94
C GLU A 140 11.12 4.81 13.97
N SER A 141 10.38 3.81 13.49
CA SER A 141 10.85 2.43 13.39
C SER A 141 12.03 2.28 12.44
N TYR A 142 12.02 2.98 11.30
CA TYR A 142 13.19 3.05 10.42
C TYR A 142 14.38 3.73 11.10
N ASN A 143 14.18 4.89 11.72
CA ASN A 143 15.26 5.63 12.37
C ASN A 143 15.91 4.85 13.52
N SER A 144 15.10 4.33 14.44
CA SER A 144 15.57 3.54 15.59
C SER A 144 16.07 2.15 15.17
N GLY A 145 15.44 1.55 14.16
CA GLY A 145 15.77 0.24 13.60
C GLY A 145 16.82 0.24 12.48
N LYS A 146 17.49 1.37 12.23
CA LYS A 146 18.41 1.56 11.09
C LYS A 146 19.43 0.43 10.93
N LEU A 147 20.08 0.03 12.01
CA LEU A 147 21.09 -1.04 11.96
C LEU A 147 20.49 -2.39 11.54
N CYS A 148 19.28 -2.70 12.00
CA CYS A 148 18.58 -3.92 11.62
C CYS A 148 18.21 -3.90 10.13
N PHE A 149 17.67 -2.78 9.64
CA PHE A 149 17.37 -2.62 8.21
C PHE A 149 18.63 -2.79 7.35
N LEU A 150 19.74 -2.12 7.70
CA LEU A 150 21.00 -2.22 6.96
C LEU A 150 21.59 -3.64 6.99
N GLU A 151 21.44 -4.38 8.08
CA GLU A 151 21.84 -5.79 8.14
C GLU A 151 21.04 -6.67 7.16
N ILE A 152 19.74 -6.39 6.99
CA ILE A 152 18.90 -7.11 6.04
C ILE A 152 19.30 -6.75 4.60
N VAL A 153 19.55 -5.46 4.33
CA VAL A 153 20.06 -5.01 3.03
C VAL A 153 21.34 -5.75 2.65
N GLU A 154 22.30 -5.83 3.57
CA GLU A 154 23.57 -6.54 3.35
C GLU A 154 23.38 -8.03 3.03
N LYS A 155 22.36 -8.67 3.60
CA LYS A 155 22.11 -10.10 3.44
C LYS A 155 21.23 -10.47 2.24
N LYS A 156 20.32 -9.58 1.82
CA LYS A 156 19.21 -9.93 0.91
C LYS A 156 19.22 -9.16 -0.40
N CYS A 157 19.88 -8.00 -0.44
CA CYS A 157 19.83 -7.11 -1.59
C CYS A 157 21.04 -7.28 -2.53
N SER A 158 20.93 -6.71 -3.73
CA SER A 158 22.02 -6.69 -4.72
C SER A 158 23.16 -5.77 -4.27
N GLU A 159 24.32 -5.88 -4.92
CA GLU A 159 25.47 -5.00 -4.63
C GLU A 159 25.13 -3.53 -4.91
N GLU A 160 24.34 -3.24 -5.94
CA GLU A 160 23.88 -1.87 -6.25
C GLU A 160 23.07 -1.27 -5.09
N ALA A 161 22.19 -2.05 -4.47
CA ALA A 161 21.41 -1.61 -3.32
C ALA A 161 22.28 -1.44 -2.07
N LYS A 162 23.22 -2.36 -1.84
CA LYS A 162 24.17 -2.29 -0.71
C LYS A 162 25.07 -1.06 -0.79
N ASP A 163 25.49 -0.69 -1.99
CA ASP A 163 26.27 0.52 -2.23
C ASP A 163 25.41 1.77 -2.07
N TYR A 164 24.15 1.75 -2.49
CA TYR A 164 23.29 2.93 -2.48
C TYR A 164 22.74 3.29 -1.10
N VAL A 165 22.17 2.31 -0.39
CA VAL A 165 21.35 2.54 0.82
C VAL A 165 22.12 3.23 1.95
N PRO A 166 23.36 2.86 2.30
CA PRO A 166 24.06 3.48 3.43
C PRO A 166 24.26 4.99 3.27
N PHE A 167 24.49 5.47 2.04
CA PHE A 167 24.71 6.88 1.74
C PHE A 167 23.41 7.66 1.54
N ASN A 168 22.34 7.00 1.11
CA ASN A 168 21.05 7.63 0.80
C ASN A 168 19.93 7.21 1.77
N TYR A 169 20.30 6.72 2.96
CA TYR A 169 19.37 6.13 3.91
C TYR A 169 18.23 7.07 4.29
N ASN A 170 18.54 8.34 4.58
CA ASN A 170 17.52 9.30 5.00
C ASN A 170 16.51 9.57 3.88
N THR A 171 16.97 9.79 2.65
CA THR A 171 16.12 9.95 1.47
C THR A 171 15.23 8.72 1.25
N LEU A 172 15.76 7.51 1.43
CA LEU A 172 14.97 6.30 1.36
C LEU A 172 13.89 6.27 2.45
N VAL A 173 14.24 6.54 3.70
CA VAL A 173 13.28 6.55 4.82
C VAL A 173 12.19 7.60 4.59
N GLU A 174 12.54 8.81 4.20
CA GLU A 174 11.57 9.85 3.83
C GLU A 174 10.63 9.34 2.73
N THR A 175 11.18 8.71 1.69
CA THR A 175 10.35 8.18 0.59
C THR A 175 9.46 7.01 1.01
N LEU A 176 9.85 6.23 2.02
CA LEU A 176 9.04 5.11 2.55
C LEU A 176 7.96 5.55 3.55
N THR A 177 8.07 6.76 4.08
CA THR A 177 7.31 7.19 5.27
C THR A 177 6.61 8.53 5.11
N GLU A 178 6.94 9.32 4.10
CA GLU A 178 6.29 10.60 3.83
C GLU A 178 5.40 10.47 2.60
N LYS A 179 4.09 10.57 2.82
CA LYS A 179 3.13 10.55 1.72
C LYS A 179 3.28 11.85 0.93
N PRO A 180 3.50 11.79 -0.39
CA PRO A 180 3.61 12.98 -1.23
C PRO A 180 2.28 13.75 -1.26
N GLU A 181 2.38 15.06 -1.44
CA GLU A 181 1.20 15.91 -1.68
C GLU A 181 0.69 15.70 -3.12
N GLY A 182 -0.64 15.63 -3.27
CA GLY A 182 -1.30 15.48 -4.57
C GLY A 182 -2.08 14.17 -4.72
N ASP A 183 -2.78 14.07 -5.86
CA ASP A 183 -3.68 12.95 -6.17
C ASP A 183 -3.05 11.95 -7.16
N THR A 184 -1.76 12.07 -7.48
CA THR A 184 -1.09 11.16 -8.41
C THR A 184 -0.58 9.91 -7.67
N CYS A 185 -0.34 8.85 -8.44
CA CYS A 185 0.20 7.57 -7.95
C CYS A 185 1.56 7.27 -8.60
N ALA A 186 2.29 8.30 -9.01
CA ALA A 186 3.50 8.16 -9.82
C ALA A 186 4.79 8.21 -8.97
N GLU A 187 4.70 8.80 -7.79
CA GLU A 187 5.79 9.01 -6.86
C GLU A 187 6.27 7.67 -6.28
N PRO A 188 7.58 7.53 -5.99
CA PRO A 188 8.13 6.26 -5.51
C PRO A 188 7.49 5.74 -4.22
N PHE A 189 6.99 6.63 -3.35
CA PHE A 189 6.22 6.26 -2.15
C PHE A 189 5.09 5.27 -2.49
N HIS A 190 4.32 5.56 -3.55
CA HIS A 190 3.19 4.72 -3.96
C HIS A 190 3.63 3.36 -4.50
N GLU A 191 4.81 3.28 -5.13
CA GLU A 191 5.38 2.03 -5.60
C GLU A 191 5.86 1.15 -4.42
N PHE A 192 6.53 1.75 -3.43
CA PHE A 192 6.91 1.01 -2.21
C PHE A 192 5.70 0.58 -1.38
N HIS A 193 4.68 1.42 -1.27
CA HIS A 193 3.44 1.04 -0.59
C HIS A 193 2.72 -0.10 -1.34
N TYR A 194 2.70 -0.05 -2.67
CA TYR A 194 2.19 -1.15 -3.49
C TYR A 194 2.93 -2.47 -3.23
N GLN A 195 4.26 -2.43 -3.16
CA GLN A 195 5.09 -3.59 -2.81
C GLN A 195 4.82 -4.13 -1.41
N GLN A 196 4.59 -3.26 -0.43
CA GLN A 196 4.19 -3.66 0.91
C GLN A 196 2.86 -4.43 0.89
N CYS A 197 1.86 -3.93 0.15
CA CYS A 197 0.60 -4.64 -0.02
C CYS A 197 0.76 -5.96 -0.76
N GLN A 198 1.62 -6.02 -1.77
CA GLN A 198 1.93 -7.27 -2.45
C GLN A 198 2.53 -8.32 -1.50
N ALA A 199 3.41 -7.91 -0.58
CA ALA A 199 3.97 -8.80 0.43
C ALA A 199 2.87 -9.31 1.38
N ALA A 200 1.98 -8.44 1.86
CA ALA A 200 0.82 -8.83 2.67
C ALA A 200 -0.11 -9.82 1.92
N ILE A 201 -0.40 -9.57 0.65
CA ILE A 201 -1.18 -10.46 -0.23
C ILE A 201 -0.48 -11.82 -0.41
N SER A 202 0.83 -11.83 -0.64
CA SER A 202 1.64 -13.04 -0.78
C SER A 202 1.59 -13.89 0.49
N LYS A 203 1.69 -13.23 1.65
CA LYS A 203 1.57 -13.84 2.96
C LYS A 203 0.19 -14.44 3.19
N ALA A 204 -0.89 -13.69 2.91
CA ALA A 204 -2.26 -14.19 3.00
C ALA A 204 -2.47 -15.44 2.14
N LYS A 205 -2.03 -15.42 0.88
CA LYS A 205 -2.09 -16.59 -0.02
C LYS A 205 -1.33 -17.78 0.54
N THR A 206 -0.14 -17.55 1.07
CA THR A 206 0.68 -18.62 1.69
C THR A 206 -0.04 -19.25 2.87
N GLN A 207 -0.63 -18.44 3.75
CA GLN A 207 -1.35 -18.91 4.94
C GLN A 207 -2.63 -19.65 4.56
N ILE A 208 -3.37 -19.19 3.55
CA ILE A 208 -4.51 -19.92 2.97
C ILE A 208 -4.07 -21.30 2.45
N VAL A 209 -2.97 -21.36 1.68
CA VAL A 209 -2.44 -22.64 1.18
C VAL A 209 -1.98 -23.54 2.33
N MET A 210 -1.38 -22.99 3.39
CA MET A 210 -0.99 -23.77 4.57
C MET A 210 -2.20 -24.32 5.34
N ALA A 211 -3.26 -23.53 5.49
CA ALA A 211 -4.47 -23.91 6.21
C ALA A 211 -5.30 -24.95 5.44
N PHE A 212 -5.48 -24.76 4.13
CA PHE A 212 -6.42 -25.53 3.33
C PHE A 212 -5.77 -26.50 2.35
N GLY A 213 -4.50 -26.31 1.99
CA GLY A 213 -3.79 -27.17 1.03
C GLY A 213 -4.49 -27.22 -0.34
N ARG A 214 -5.03 -28.40 -0.67
CA ARG A 214 -5.81 -28.63 -1.91
C ARG A 214 -7.32 -28.71 -1.66
N ASP A 215 -7.74 -28.54 -0.41
CA ASP A 215 -9.14 -28.60 -0.03
C ASP A 215 -9.90 -27.41 -0.63
N LYS A 216 -11.18 -27.62 -0.88
CA LYS A 216 -12.12 -26.53 -1.17
C LYS A 216 -12.93 -26.30 0.10
N PRO A 217 -12.47 -25.40 0.99
CA PRO A 217 -13.11 -25.22 2.28
C PRO A 217 -14.53 -24.71 2.11
N SER A 218 -15.41 -25.19 2.99
CA SER A 218 -16.75 -24.60 3.16
C SER A 218 -16.62 -23.19 3.75
N ILE A 219 -17.66 -22.38 3.59
CA ILE A 219 -17.78 -21.08 4.31
C ILE A 219 -17.77 -21.24 5.83
N PHE A 220 -18.04 -22.45 6.34
CA PHE A 220 -18.06 -22.76 7.78
C PHE A 220 -16.77 -23.44 8.28
N ASP A 221 -15.71 -23.50 7.47
CA ASP A 221 -14.45 -24.13 7.89
C ASP A 221 -13.74 -23.29 8.97
N GLU A 222 -13.59 -23.84 10.16
CA GLU A 222 -13.01 -23.13 11.32
C GLU A 222 -11.57 -22.66 11.07
N ARG A 223 -10.85 -23.27 10.11
CA ARG A 223 -9.50 -22.86 9.73
C ARG A 223 -9.47 -21.43 9.16
N TRP A 224 -10.58 -20.89 8.68
CA TRP A 224 -10.67 -19.48 8.26
C TRP A 224 -10.24 -18.51 9.37
N ALA A 225 -10.51 -18.83 10.64
CA ALA A 225 -10.07 -18.01 11.77
C ALA A 225 -8.53 -17.86 11.82
N SER A 226 -7.78 -18.89 11.41
CA SER A 226 -6.30 -18.85 11.39
C SER A 226 -5.69 -17.99 10.28
N VAL A 227 -6.47 -17.66 9.25
CA VAL A 227 -6.00 -16.86 8.10
C VAL A 227 -6.62 -15.45 8.05
N CYS A 228 -7.62 -15.20 8.90
CA CYS A 228 -8.43 -14.00 8.90
C CYS A 228 -7.60 -12.71 9.02
N GLY A 229 -6.67 -12.64 9.98
CA GLY A 229 -5.82 -11.45 10.16
C GLY A 229 -4.96 -11.13 8.92
N TYR A 230 -4.39 -12.14 8.27
CA TYR A 230 -3.60 -11.93 7.04
C TYR A 230 -4.48 -11.46 5.87
N CYS A 231 -5.72 -11.97 5.80
CA CYS A 231 -6.68 -11.56 4.78
C CYS A 231 -7.09 -10.10 4.97
N GLN A 232 -7.40 -9.70 6.21
CA GLN A 232 -7.75 -8.33 6.55
C GLN A 232 -6.61 -7.37 6.19
N GLU A 233 -5.38 -7.67 6.62
CA GLU A 233 -4.19 -6.86 6.32
C GLU A 233 -4.01 -6.69 4.80
N ALA A 234 -4.13 -7.77 4.03
CA ALA A 234 -4.02 -7.73 2.56
C ALA A 234 -5.14 -6.90 1.89
N GLN A 235 -6.38 -7.05 2.36
CA GLN A 235 -7.54 -6.35 1.82
C GLN A 235 -7.49 -4.85 2.13
N GLU A 236 -7.21 -4.48 3.38
CA GLU A 236 -7.10 -3.09 3.81
C GLU A 236 -5.97 -2.38 3.06
N CYS A 237 -4.80 -3.04 2.93
CA CYS A 237 -3.68 -2.48 2.19
C CYS A 237 -4.06 -2.26 0.71
N ALA A 238 -4.64 -3.25 0.03
CA ALA A 238 -5.05 -3.13 -1.37
C ALA A 238 -6.13 -2.05 -1.58
N GLN A 239 -7.06 -1.91 -0.64
CA GLN A 239 -8.12 -0.91 -0.69
C GLN A 239 -7.56 0.52 -0.56
N ASN A 240 -6.59 0.72 0.32
CA ASN A 240 -5.96 2.01 0.58
C ASN A 240 -4.79 2.33 -0.36
N CYS A 241 -4.37 1.38 -1.21
CA CYS A 241 -3.30 1.56 -2.17
C CYS A 241 -3.84 2.02 -3.52
N CYS A 242 -3.32 3.16 -3.99
CA CYS A 242 -3.82 3.80 -5.20
C CYS A 242 -3.31 3.17 -6.51
N LYS A 243 -2.30 2.28 -6.43
CA LYS A 243 -1.78 1.49 -7.56
C LYS A 243 -2.65 0.28 -7.90
N PHE A 244 -3.47 -0.21 -6.97
CA PHE A 244 -4.42 -1.31 -7.23
C PHE A 244 -5.63 -0.76 -7.99
N ASN A 245 -6.00 -1.40 -9.10
CA ASN A 245 -7.28 -1.13 -9.76
C ASN A 245 -8.41 -1.98 -9.16
N ASP A 246 -9.64 -1.77 -9.62
CA ASP A 246 -10.81 -2.48 -9.08
C ASP A 246 -10.74 -4.00 -9.31
N TYR A 247 -10.15 -4.45 -10.43
CA TYR A 247 -9.94 -5.87 -10.70
C TYR A 247 -8.94 -6.49 -9.71
N ASP A 248 -7.85 -5.80 -9.40
CA ASP A 248 -6.87 -6.30 -8.44
C ASP A 248 -7.47 -6.37 -7.03
N ARG A 249 -8.24 -5.35 -6.63
CA ARG A 249 -8.97 -5.33 -5.35
C ARG A 249 -9.98 -6.46 -5.27
N GLU A 250 -10.76 -6.67 -6.33
CA GLU A 250 -11.70 -7.78 -6.43
C GLU A 250 -10.98 -9.13 -6.36
N SER A 251 -9.82 -9.26 -7.02
CA SER A 251 -9.00 -10.47 -6.94
C SER A 251 -8.55 -10.77 -5.51
N VAL A 252 -8.09 -9.75 -4.78
CA VAL A 252 -7.72 -9.86 -3.36
C VAL A 252 -8.92 -10.29 -2.52
N ASN A 253 -10.05 -9.62 -2.66
CA ASN A 253 -11.28 -9.96 -1.96
C ASN A 253 -11.73 -11.39 -2.26
N ASN A 254 -11.63 -11.84 -3.51
CA ASN A 254 -12.11 -13.15 -3.92
C ASN A 254 -11.32 -14.32 -3.31
N PHE A 255 -9.99 -14.19 -3.12
CA PHE A 255 -9.22 -15.25 -2.47
C PHE A 255 -9.20 -15.13 -0.93
N CYS A 256 -9.38 -13.92 -0.40
CA CYS A 256 -9.56 -13.67 1.04
C CYS A 256 -10.97 -14.01 1.53
N SER A 257 -11.93 -14.16 0.62
CA SER A 257 -13.28 -14.62 0.95
C SER A 257 -13.38 -16.14 0.85
N PRO A 258 -14.12 -16.80 1.76
CA PRO A 258 -14.40 -18.20 1.60
C PRO A 258 -15.14 -18.44 0.27
N PRO A 259 -14.78 -19.47 -0.50
CA PRO A 259 -15.47 -19.73 -1.75
C PRO A 259 -16.94 -20.02 -1.44
N LEU A 260 -17.83 -19.19 -1.97
CA LEU A 260 -19.26 -19.48 -1.96
C LEU A 260 -19.52 -20.70 -2.83
N LYS A 261 -19.45 -21.86 -2.19
CA LYS A 261 -20.11 -23.08 -2.65
C LYS A 261 -20.96 -23.60 -1.53
N ILE A 262 -22.05 -22.88 -1.30
CA ILE A 262 -23.25 -23.53 -0.84
C ILE A 262 -23.51 -24.68 -1.83
N ASN A 263 -23.79 -25.87 -1.34
CA ASN A 263 -24.32 -26.94 -2.18
C ASN A 263 -25.72 -26.51 -2.64
N THR A 264 -25.74 -25.74 -3.71
CA THR A 264 -26.91 -25.03 -4.21
C THR A 264 -28.03 -26.00 -4.53
N GLU A 265 -27.77 -27.24 -4.94
CA GLU A 265 -28.85 -28.17 -5.24
C GLU A 265 -29.72 -28.54 -4.04
N ASN A 266 -29.13 -28.71 -2.84
CA ASN A 266 -29.92 -29.06 -1.66
C ASN A 266 -30.50 -27.81 -0.98
N LEU A 267 -29.73 -26.72 -0.94
CA LEU A 267 -30.24 -25.47 -0.39
C LEU A 267 -31.33 -24.84 -1.29
N GLU A 268 -31.14 -24.80 -2.61
CA GLU A 268 -32.18 -24.34 -3.55
C GLU A 268 -33.43 -25.21 -3.48
N LYS A 269 -33.29 -26.54 -3.33
CA LYS A 269 -34.45 -27.41 -3.11
C LYS A 269 -35.17 -27.08 -1.81
N CYS A 270 -34.44 -26.81 -0.73
CA CYS A 270 -35.07 -26.34 0.51
C CYS A 270 -35.75 -24.98 0.31
N LEU A 271 -35.05 -23.98 -0.23
CA LEU A 271 -35.57 -22.62 -0.34
C LEU A 271 -36.76 -22.54 -1.31
N LYS A 272 -36.77 -23.31 -2.40
CA LYS A 272 -37.95 -23.46 -3.25
C LYS A 272 -39.11 -24.10 -2.51
N LYS A 273 -38.86 -25.16 -1.73
CA LYS A 273 -39.88 -25.79 -0.90
C LYS A 273 -40.43 -24.81 0.13
N LEU A 274 -39.57 -23.97 0.72
CA LEU A 274 -39.96 -22.91 1.65
C LEU A 274 -40.89 -21.87 0.98
N GLU A 275 -40.53 -21.39 -0.21
CA GLU A 275 -41.31 -20.43 -1.00
C GLU A 275 -42.64 -21.00 -1.50
N GLU A 276 -42.70 -22.31 -1.77
CA GLU A 276 -43.92 -23.00 -2.20
C GLU A 276 -44.87 -23.34 -1.04
N GLU A 277 -44.32 -23.64 0.14
CA GLU A 277 -45.10 -24.12 1.31
C GLU A 277 -45.51 -22.99 2.27
N ASN A 278 -44.89 -21.81 2.20
CA ASN A 278 -45.15 -20.72 3.14
C ASN A 278 -45.49 -19.40 2.40
N PRO A 279 -46.45 -18.61 2.90
CA PRO A 279 -46.71 -17.29 2.36
C PRO A 279 -45.49 -16.37 2.57
N PRO A 280 -45.25 -15.38 1.69
CA PRO A 280 -44.07 -14.49 1.77
C PRO A 280 -43.91 -13.73 3.10
N SER A 281 -45.01 -13.54 3.85
CA SER A 281 -45.02 -12.93 5.17
C SER A 281 -44.45 -13.82 6.29
N GLU A 282 -44.33 -15.12 6.04
CA GLU A 282 -43.83 -16.12 6.99
C GLU A 282 -42.39 -16.55 6.69
N ILE A 283 -41.83 -16.13 5.55
CA ILE A 283 -40.44 -16.37 5.17
C ILE A 283 -39.57 -15.27 5.78
N PRO A 284 -38.61 -15.61 6.66
CA PRO A 284 -37.64 -14.66 7.17
C PRO A 284 -36.93 -13.93 6.03
N PRO A 285 -36.72 -12.60 6.12
CA PRO A 285 -36.13 -11.80 5.04
C PRO A 285 -34.80 -12.36 4.52
N PHE A 286 -33.98 -12.95 5.38
CA PHE A 286 -32.68 -13.54 5.04
C PHE A 286 -32.76 -14.84 4.22
N LEU A 287 -33.92 -15.51 4.19
CA LEU A 287 -34.16 -16.71 3.37
C LEU A 287 -34.68 -16.36 1.96
N ASN A 288 -34.86 -15.08 1.62
CA ASN A 288 -35.25 -14.66 0.28
C ASN A 288 -34.13 -14.99 -0.71
N THR A 289 -34.42 -15.87 -1.69
CA THR A 289 -33.49 -16.38 -2.71
C THR A 289 -32.75 -15.29 -3.48
N THR A 290 -33.32 -14.08 -3.58
CA THR A 290 -32.67 -12.92 -4.22
C THR A 290 -31.39 -12.48 -3.50
N ILE A 291 -31.32 -12.67 -2.17
CA ILE A 291 -30.20 -12.28 -1.31
C ILE A 291 -29.01 -13.24 -1.47
N TRP A 292 -29.25 -14.50 -1.83
CA TRP A 292 -28.22 -15.55 -1.88
C TRP A 292 -27.27 -15.45 -3.08
N ASN A 293 -27.59 -14.59 -4.05
CA ASN A 293 -26.72 -14.28 -5.19
C ASN A 293 -25.72 -13.16 -4.87
N ASP A 294 -25.86 -12.49 -3.71
CA ASP A 294 -25.00 -11.43 -3.24
C ASP A 294 -24.42 -11.84 -1.88
N SER A 295 -23.14 -12.20 -1.88
CA SER A 295 -22.35 -12.63 -0.72
C SER A 295 -22.52 -11.72 0.48
N CYS A 296 -22.62 -10.41 0.23
CA CYS A 296 -22.69 -9.39 1.25
C CYS A 296 -24.10 -9.11 1.74
N ALA A 297 -25.07 -9.11 0.83
CA ALA A 297 -26.47 -9.07 1.25
C ALA A 297 -26.83 -10.29 2.11
N LEU A 298 -26.29 -11.47 1.78
CA LEU A 298 -26.46 -12.68 2.56
C LEU A 298 -25.84 -12.55 3.96
N TYR A 299 -24.62 -12.03 4.05
CA TYR A 299 -23.96 -11.77 5.32
C TYR A 299 -24.74 -10.79 6.21
N ASP A 300 -25.10 -9.61 5.68
CA ASP A 300 -25.84 -8.58 6.42
C ASP A 300 -27.16 -9.11 6.97
N SER A 301 -27.82 -9.96 6.18
CA SER A 301 -29.09 -10.58 6.56
C SER A 301 -28.92 -11.67 7.63
N LEU A 302 -27.84 -12.46 7.57
CA LEU A 302 -27.50 -13.47 8.59
C LEU A 302 -27.05 -12.85 9.91
N ASN A 303 -26.30 -11.74 9.86
CA ASN A 303 -25.80 -11.02 11.04
C ASN A 303 -26.94 -10.25 11.76
N GLY A 304 -27.85 -9.63 11.00
CA GLY A 304 -29.05 -8.95 11.53
C GLY A 304 -29.96 -9.86 12.38
N THR A 305 -29.92 -11.18 12.16
CA THR A 305 -30.71 -12.18 12.89
C THR A 305 -30.15 -12.62 14.26
N LYS A 306 -29.10 -11.98 14.80
CA LYS A 306 -28.54 -12.28 16.14
C LYS A 306 -28.36 -13.79 16.39
N ASN A 307 -27.46 -14.43 15.64
CA ASN A 307 -26.99 -15.80 15.88
C ASN A 307 -28.02 -16.94 15.77
N ASN A 308 -29.29 -16.67 15.42
CA ASN A 308 -30.32 -17.71 15.35
C ASN A 308 -30.64 -18.24 13.94
N TRP A 309 -29.90 -17.79 12.93
CA TRP A 309 -30.12 -18.22 11.54
C TRP A 309 -29.97 -19.74 11.36
N LYS A 310 -29.07 -20.40 12.12
CA LYS A 310 -28.92 -21.87 12.08
C LYS A 310 -30.18 -22.58 12.56
N GLU A 311 -30.80 -22.09 13.63
CA GLU A 311 -32.06 -22.65 14.14
C GLU A 311 -33.19 -22.42 13.14
N GLU A 312 -33.29 -21.23 12.57
CA GLU A 312 -34.29 -20.91 11.56
C GLU A 312 -34.09 -21.73 10.28
N LEU A 313 -32.87 -21.84 9.76
CA LEU A 313 -32.59 -22.66 8.58
C LEU A 313 -32.88 -24.14 8.86
N ASN A 314 -32.56 -24.63 10.06
CA ASN A 314 -32.89 -26.00 10.46
C ASN A 314 -34.39 -26.23 10.70
N LYS A 315 -35.17 -25.22 11.10
CA LYS A 315 -36.64 -25.30 11.18
C LYS A 315 -37.25 -25.59 9.82
N PHE A 316 -36.67 -25.03 8.77
CA PHE A 316 -37.25 -25.06 7.43
C PHE A 316 -36.61 -26.07 6.47
N CYS A 317 -35.31 -26.35 6.62
CA CYS A 317 -34.54 -27.11 5.63
C CYS A 317 -34.24 -28.56 6.00
N GLU A 318 -34.75 -29.06 7.13
CA GLU A 318 -34.35 -30.34 7.72
C GLU A 318 -32.85 -30.37 8.11
N LYS A 319 -32.51 -31.07 9.21
CA LYS A 319 -31.15 -31.12 9.77
C LYS A 319 -30.07 -31.68 8.83
N THR A 320 -30.45 -32.25 7.68
CA THR A 320 -29.56 -32.92 6.73
C THR A 320 -28.79 -31.97 5.83
N ILE A 321 -29.13 -30.68 5.78
CA ILE A 321 -28.42 -29.67 4.96
C ILE A 321 -27.21 -29.09 5.70
N ILE A 322 -27.34 -28.84 7.02
CA ILE A 322 -26.25 -28.41 7.90
C ILE A 322 -25.82 -29.64 8.69
N LYS A 323 -24.74 -30.32 8.27
CA LYS A 323 -24.16 -31.36 9.13
C LYS A 323 -23.75 -30.70 10.45
N GLU A 324 -24.26 -31.23 11.57
CA GLU A 324 -23.78 -30.90 12.91
C GLU A 324 -22.27 -31.18 12.96
N GLN A 325 -21.46 -30.13 12.82
CA GLN A 325 -20.07 -30.12 13.25
C GLN A 325 -19.95 -29.04 14.33
N ASP A 326 -19.80 -29.59 15.54
CA ASP A 326 -19.34 -29.09 16.82
C ASP A 326 -19.70 -27.68 17.32
N GLU A 327 -20.22 -27.71 18.55
CA GLU A 327 -20.64 -26.60 19.39
C GLU A 327 -19.44 -25.75 19.83
N HIS A 328 -18.85 -24.94 18.97
CA HIS A 328 -18.08 -23.78 19.41
C HIS A 328 -18.77 -22.51 18.89
N LYS A 329 -19.04 -21.58 19.81
CA LYS A 329 -19.66 -20.28 19.53
C LYS A 329 -18.81 -19.56 18.49
N MET A 330 -19.24 -19.62 17.24
CA MET A 330 -18.64 -18.91 16.13
C MET A 330 -19.11 -17.46 16.23
N ASP A 331 -18.17 -16.54 16.46
CA ASP A 331 -18.43 -15.12 16.31
C ASP A 331 -18.52 -14.82 14.81
N MET A 332 -19.65 -14.26 14.40
CA MET A 332 -19.95 -14.02 12.99
C MET A 332 -19.61 -12.60 12.55
N SER A 333 -18.93 -11.81 13.39
CA SER A 333 -18.29 -10.54 12.98
C SER A 333 -17.22 -10.73 11.89
N LEU A 334 -16.73 -11.97 11.72
CA LEU A 334 -15.53 -12.34 10.97
C LEU A 334 -15.71 -12.57 9.46
N MET A 335 -16.90 -12.39 8.90
CA MET A 335 -17.11 -12.55 7.44
C MET A 335 -17.27 -11.19 6.79
N GLY A 336 -16.14 -10.63 6.35
CA GLY A 336 -16.03 -9.30 5.76
C GLY A 336 -17.03 -9.02 4.65
N CYS A 337 -18.09 -8.32 5.02
CA CYS A 337 -18.76 -7.34 4.18
C CYS A 337 -18.85 -6.06 5.02
N ASN A 338 -17.85 -5.20 4.82
CA ASN A 338 -17.65 -3.93 5.53
C ASN A 338 -17.83 -3.95 7.06
N SER A 339 -17.43 -5.01 7.76
CA SER A 339 -17.16 -4.89 9.19
C SER A 339 -15.69 -4.49 9.38
N THR A 340 -15.49 -3.27 9.86
CA THR A 340 -14.20 -2.72 10.32
C THR A 340 -13.61 -3.44 11.54
N GLU A 341 -14.14 -4.61 11.92
CA GLU A 341 -13.70 -5.38 13.07
C GLU A 341 -13.84 -6.87 12.75
N CYS A 342 -12.69 -7.56 12.72
CA CYS A 342 -12.61 -9.01 12.90
C CYS A 342 -12.84 -9.35 14.37
#